data_AF-A0A6L9ZD45-F1
#
_entry.id   AF-A0A6L9ZD45-F1
#
_cell.length_a   1.000
_cell.length_b   1.000
_cell.length_c   1.000
_cell.angle_alpha   90.00
_cell.angle_beta   90.00
_cell.angle_gamma   90.00
#
_symmetry.space_group_name_H-M   'P 1'
#
loop_
_entity.id
_entity.type
_entity.pdbx_description
1 polymer ?
#
loop_
_entity_poly.entity_id
_entity_poly.type
_entity_poly.pdbx_seq_one_letter_code
_entity_poly.pdbx_strand_id
1 'polypeptide(L)'
;MMAEIVGLFNKPINVRVVTGCVLSLALVATPAVVARAEYKPPEDQKTPDKETRTNSGTTRGCDGGDIPLTVLASQNYVGRTTSTHPTFAWFVPDSKSLKLKFTIYSRGSDGNFTEVHSMSLQSSPGIMTLSPFPEGEPGLLVGKDYFWQVVILCDPSYPSSAVVDRVQIEVVEMPPDLQDKLDNAVDSAEKADLYAEAGFWYNALDEALKLAEESKLGEVASALLEDLAKWEKPKPSQELTQEERESIEKRMGYLINIANVAR
;
A
#
# COMPACT_ATOMS: atom_id res chain seq x y z
N MET A 1 -13.74 -105.73 9.90
CA MET A 1 -14.44 -104.95 10.93
C MET A 1 -13.94 -103.51 10.79
N MET A 2 -14.78 -102.62 10.24
CA MET A 2 -14.75 -101.12 10.34
C MET A 2 -13.47 -100.39 9.86
N ALA A 3 -13.45 -99.25 9.17
CA ALA A 3 -14.44 -98.30 8.67
C ALA A 3 -13.73 -97.36 7.64
N GLU A 4 -14.54 -96.60 6.90
CA GLU A 4 -14.22 -95.63 5.85
C GLU A 4 -13.41 -94.40 6.32
N ILE A 5 -12.88 -93.59 5.38
CA ILE A 5 -13.26 -92.16 5.16
C ILE A 5 -12.34 -91.47 4.12
N VAL A 6 -12.96 -91.10 2.99
CA VAL A 6 -12.96 -89.80 2.27
C VAL A 6 -11.64 -89.10 1.90
N GLY A 7 -11.46 -88.85 0.60
CA GLY A 7 -10.49 -87.89 0.06
C GLY A 7 -11.09 -86.50 -0.20
N LEU A 8 -10.25 -85.48 -0.46
CA LEU A 8 -10.65 -84.28 -1.21
C LEU A 8 -9.44 -83.49 -1.76
N PHE A 9 -9.37 -83.46 -3.09
CA PHE A 9 -9.14 -82.33 -3.99
C PHE A 9 -8.04 -81.29 -3.71
N ASN A 10 -7.05 -81.35 -4.61
CA ASN A 10 -6.15 -80.27 -5.00
C ASN A 10 -6.90 -79.26 -5.91
N LYS A 11 -6.87 -77.95 -5.61
CA LYS A 11 -7.31 -76.88 -6.54
C LYS A 11 -6.30 -75.73 -6.55
N PRO A 12 -5.94 -75.20 -7.73
CA PRO A 12 -5.00 -74.09 -7.86
C PRO A 12 -5.67 -72.75 -7.55
N ILE A 13 -4.88 -71.86 -6.94
CA ILE A 13 -5.23 -70.49 -6.57
C ILE A 13 -5.29 -69.63 -7.85
N ASN A 14 -6.42 -68.99 -8.09
CA ASN A 14 -6.66 -68.09 -9.21
C ASN A 14 -6.41 -66.64 -8.73
N VAL A 15 -5.22 -66.09 -9.03
CA VAL A 15 -4.88 -64.70 -8.71
C VAL A 15 -5.43 -63.80 -9.81
N ARG A 16 -6.58 -63.17 -9.55
CA ARG A 16 -7.05 -62.03 -10.36
C ARG A 16 -6.10 -60.85 -10.15
N VAL A 17 -5.44 -60.45 -11.22
CA VAL A 17 -4.61 -59.23 -11.30
C VAL A 17 -5.54 -58.02 -11.17
N VAL A 18 -5.45 -57.31 -10.05
CA VAL A 18 -6.03 -55.98 -9.88
C VAL A 18 -4.98 -54.98 -10.29
N THR A 19 -5.11 -54.43 -11.51
CA THR A 19 -4.27 -53.35 -12.01
C THR A 19 -4.62 -52.08 -11.23
N GLY A 20 -3.81 -51.74 -10.22
CA GLY A 20 -3.96 -50.50 -9.47
C GLY A 20 -3.45 -49.30 -10.28
N CYS A 21 -4.34 -48.36 -10.61
CA CYS A 21 -3.95 -47.04 -11.11
C CYS A 21 -3.19 -46.28 -10.02
N VAL A 22 -1.87 -46.17 -10.16
CA VAL A 22 -1.06 -45.25 -9.36
C VAL A 22 -1.26 -43.86 -9.97
N LEU A 23 -2.23 -43.10 -9.45
CA LEU A 23 -2.37 -41.67 -9.71
C LEU A 23 -1.23 -40.94 -9.01
N SER A 24 -0.14 -40.74 -9.73
CA SER A 24 0.92 -39.82 -9.32
C SER A 24 0.37 -38.40 -9.30
N LEU A 25 0.00 -37.92 -8.11
CA LEU A 25 -0.14 -36.49 -7.84
C LEU A 25 1.25 -35.86 -8.01
N ALA A 26 1.54 -35.36 -9.21
CA ALA A 26 2.60 -34.39 -9.37
C ALA A 26 2.12 -33.10 -8.70
N LEU A 27 2.64 -32.82 -7.51
CA LEU A 27 2.50 -31.51 -6.88
C LEU A 27 3.24 -30.52 -7.77
N VAL A 28 2.52 -29.88 -8.70
CA VAL A 28 3.07 -28.77 -9.48
C VAL A 28 3.27 -27.64 -8.49
N ALA A 29 4.48 -27.56 -7.94
CA ALA A 29 4.93 -26.40 -7.18
C ALA A 29 5.06 -25.25 -8.19
N THR A 30 3.98 -24.50 -8.38
CA THR A 30 4.08 -23.19 -9.01
C THR A 30 5.02 -22.37 -8.12
N PRO A 31 6.16 -21.86 -8.66
CA PRO A 31 6.96 -20.94 -7.87
C PRO A 31 6.07 -19.77 -7.49
N ALA A 32 5.86 -19.57 -6.19
CA ALA A 32 5.22 -18.35 -5.72
C ALA A 32 6.11 -17.19 -6.18
N VAL A 33 5.58 -16.33 -7.04
CA VAL A 33 6.25 -15.07 -7.38
C VAL A 33 6.21 -14.24 -6.10
N VAL A 34 7.37 -14.12 -5.45
CA VAL A 34 7.51 -13.27 -4.28
C VAL A 34 7.61 -11.84 -4.78
N ALA A 35 6.65 -10.99 -4.41
CA ALA A 35 6.72 -9.56 -4.73
C ALA A 35 8.03 -8.99 -4.21
N ARG A 36 8.74 -8.28 -5.07
CA ARG A 36 10.02 -7.63 -4.73
C ARG A 36 9.84 -6.22 -4.23
N ALA A 37 8.72 -5.59 -4.55
CA ALA A 37 8.37 -4.22 -4.20
C ALA A 37 9.43 -3.19 -4.64
N GLU A 38 10.05 -3.38 -5.82
CA GLU A 38 11.09 -2.50 -6.37
C GLU A 38 10.52 -1.18 -6.90
N TYR A 39 10.08 -0.30 -6.01
CA TYR A 39 9.53 0.99 -6.41
C TYR A 39 10.59 1.86 -7.11
N LYS A 40 10.26 2.30 -8.33
CA LYS A 40 11.10 3.15 -9.18
C LYS A 40 10.31 4.40 -9.54
N PRO A 41 10.53 5.52 -8.84
CA PRO A 41 9.85 6.73 -9.17
C PRO A 41 10.14 7.20 -10.61
N PRO A 42 9.19 7.86 -11.29
CA PRO A 42 9.38 8.34 -12.66
C PRO A 42 10.55 9.33 -12.78
N GLU A 43 11.29 9.32 -13.90
CA GLU A 43 12.39 10.27 -14.10
C GLU A 43 11.91 11.73 -14.22
N ASP A 44 10.67 11.92 -14.70
CA ASP A 44 10.01 13.21 -14.90
C ASP A 44 9.19 13.67 -13.68
N GLN A 45 9.62 13.27 -12.48
CA GLN A 45 9.01 13.64 -11.21
C GLN A 45 8.78 15.15 -11.07
N LYS A 46 7.52 15.51 -10.77
CA LYS A 46 7.17 16.87 -10.36
C LYS A 46 7.64 17.11 -8.93
N THR A 47 8.24 18.28 -8.70
CA THR A 47 8.47 18.77 -7.34
C THR A 47 7.12 19.14 -6.72
N PRO A 48 6.81 18.70 -5.49
CA PRO A 48 5.56 19.05 -4.85
C PRO A 48 5.50 20.54 -4.55
N ASP A 49 4.30 21.09 -4.52
CA ASP A 49 4.14 22.47 -4.09
C ASP A 49 4.57 22.67 -2.64
N LYS A 50 5.10 23.86 -2.33
CA LYS A 50 5.57 24.21 -0.98
C LYS A 50 4.48 24.05 0.08
N GLU A 51 3.21 24.16 -0.32
CA GLU A 51 2.01 24.02 0.52
C GLU A 51 1.67 22.56 0.90
N THR A 52 2.40 21.58 0.35
CA THR A 52 2.36 20.17 0.79
C THR A 52 3.24 19.91 2.00
N ARG A 53 4.24 20.75 2.27
CA ARG A 53 5.09 20.63 3.44
C ARG A 53 4.33 21.12 4.66
N THR A 54 3.62 20.22 5.31
CA THR A 54 3.19 20.45 6.69
C THR A 54 4.45 20.53 7.55
N ASN A 55 4.49 21.45 8.52
CA ASN A 55 5.52 21.48 9.55
C ASN A 55 5.34 20.29 10.53
N SER A 56 5.18 19.06 10.01
CA SER A 56 5.07 17.81 10.79
C SER A 56 6.34 17.50 11.60
N GLY A 57 7.39 18.30 11.46
CA GLY A 57 8.61 18.21 12.27
C GLY A 57 8.38 18.39 13.77
N THR A 58 7.29 19.04 14.21
CA THR A 58 7.07 19.41 15.62
C THR A 58 5.93 18.70 16.36
N THR A 59 5.02 17.97 15.70
CA THR A 59 3.82 17.43 16.37
C THR A 59 3.76 15.89 16.29
N ARG A 60 4.08 15.26 17.43
CA ARG A 60 4.25 13.81 17.65
C ARG A 60 2.92 13.03 17.78
N GLY A 61 1.96 13.26 16.87
CA GLY A 61 0.58 12.82 17.11
C GLY A 61 -0.05 13.55 18.32
N CYS A 62 -1.23 13.10 18.76
CA CYS A 62 -1.94 13.69 19.89
C CYS A 62 -1.45 13.15 21.25
N ASP A 63 -1.05 11.88 21.30
CA ASP A 63 -0.53 11.22 22.51
C ASP A 63 1.01 11.42 22.69
N GLY A 64 1.70 12.05 21.74
CA GLY A 64 3.12 12.41 21.87
C GLY A 64 4.14 11.30 21.54
N GLY A 65 3.74 10.31 20.73
CA GLY A 65 4.58 9.17 20.33
C GLY A 65 5.77 9.49 19.43
N ASP A 66 6.62 8.51 19.15
CA ASP A 66 7.87 8.73 18.39
C ASP A 66 7.66 8.94 16.88
N ILE A 67 6.58 8.36 16.34
CA ILE A 67 6.20 8.48 14.93
C ILE A 67 4.99 9.44 14.85
N PRO A 68 4.99 10.47 13.98
CA PRO A 68 3.84 11.35 13.80
C PRO A 68 2.75 10.67 12.97
N LEU A 69 1.56 11.30 12.90
CA LEU A 69 0.59 11.02 11.84
C LEU A 69 1.30 11.14 10.49
N THR A 70 1.30 10.06 9.71
CA THR A 70 2.14 9.97 8.50
C THR A 70 1.32 9.47 7.32
N VAL A 71 1.17 10.28 6.27
CA VAL A 71 0.67 9.80 4.97
C VAL A 71 1.71 8.91 4.31
N LEU A 72 1.27 7.78 3.78
CA LEU A 72 2.13 6.79 3.12
C LEU A 72 2.24 7.11 1.62
N ALA A 73 2.80 8.27 1.34
CA ALA A 73 3.11 8.76 0.00
C ALA A 73 4.30 9.72 0.06
N SER A 74 4.93 9.99 -1.07
CA SER A 74 6.08 10.89 -1.10
C SER A 74 5.70 12.33 -0.74
N GLN A 75 6.53 12.97 0.08
CA GLN A 75 6.49 14.43 0.30
C GLN A 75 7.57 15.18 -0.49
N ASN A 76 8.47 14.46 -1.16
CA ASN A 76 9.57 15.05 -1.93
C ASN A 76 9.33 15.06 -3.44
N TYR A 77 8.32 14.31 -3.91
CA TYR A 77 7.85 14.31 -5.28
C TYR A 77 6.36 13.96 -5.34
N VAL A 78 5.69 14.36 -6.42
CA VAL A 78 4.26 14.07 -6.60
C VAL A 78 4.08 12.60 -6.96
N GLY A 79 3.35 11.85 -6.13
CA GLY A 79 3.00 10.46 -6.42
C GLY A 79 1.95 10.37 -7.55
N ARG A 80 2.09 9.37 -8.42
CA ARG A 80 1.18 9.15 -9.56
C ARG A 80 0.25 7.95 -9.36
N THR A 81 -0.93 8.05 -9.95
CA THR A 81 -1.92 6.99 -10.05
C THR A 81 -2.53 6.96 -11.45
N THR A 82 -2.92 5.79 -11.93
CA THR A 82 -3.83 5.64 -13.10
C THR A 82 -5.30 5.51 -12.68
N SER A 83 -5.56 5.24 -11.40
CA SER A 83 -6.90 5.11 -10.86
C SER A 83 -7.53 6.48 -10.61
N THR A 84 -8.76 6.67 -11.10
CA THR A 84 -9.61 7.81 -10.74
C THR A 84 -10.16 7.71 -9.31
N HIS A 85 -10.09 6.52 -8.70
CA HIS A 85 -10.44 6.26 -7.30
C HIS A 85 -9.26 5.59 -6.60
N PRO A 86 -8.17 6.33 -6.36
CA PRO A 86 -6.97 5.74 -5.76
C PRO A 86 -7.23 5.34 -4.30
N THR A 87 -6.43 4.38 -3.85
CA THR A 87 -6.33 4.03 -2.44
C THR A 87 -5.43 5.01 -1.72
N PHE A 88 -5.90 5.55 -0.59
CA PHE A 88 -5.10 6.40 0.29
C PHE A 88 -4.77 5.64 1.56
N ALA A 89 -3.54 5.73 2.03
CA ALA A 89 -3.12 5.08 3.27
C ALA A 89 -2.29 6.02 4.15
N TRP A 90 -2.50 5.93 5.47
CA TRP A 90 -1.79 6.71 6.46
C TRP A 90 -1.57 5.89 7.74
N PHE A 91 -0.52 6.21 8.48
CA PHE A 91 -0.23 5.65 9.79
C PHE A 91 -0.77 6.56 10.89
N VAL A 92 -1.53 5.99 11.82
CA VAL A 92 -2.04 6.65 13.02
C VAL A 92 -1.22 6.19 14.23
N PRO A 93 -0.46 7.09 14.88
CA PRO A 93 0.35 6.74 16.05
C PRO A 93 -0.47 6.64 17.34
N ASP A 94 -1.61 7.32 17.38
CA ASP A 94 -2.41 7.49 18.58
C ASP A 94 -3.11 6.18 18.97
N SER A 95 -3.01 5.81 20.24
CA SER A 95 -3.61 4.58 20.79
C SER A 95 -5.13 4.66 20.94
N LYS A 96 -5.65 5.89 21.01
CA LYS A 96 -7.07 6.18 21.20
C LYS A 96 -7.73 6.49 19.86
N SER A 97 -9.01 6.14 19.78
CA SER A 97 -9.84 6.58 18.67
C SER A 97 -10.18 8.07 18.82
N LEU A 98 -9.74 8.86 17.86
CA LEU A 98 -9.91 10.31 17.80
C LEU A 98 -10.68 10.69 16.53
N LYS A 99 -11.27 11.90 16.51
CA LYS A 99 -11.94 12.40 15.32
C LYS A 99 -10.90 12.68 14.24
N LEU A 100 -11.07 12.06 13.09
CA LEU A 100 -10.22 12.22 11.92
C LEU A 100 -11.03 12.83 10.77
N LYS A 101 -10.46 13.80 10.05
CA LYS A 101 -11.01 14.30 8.79
C LYS A 101 -10.05 13.96 7.66
N PHE A 102 -10.55 13.25 6.66
CA PHE A 102 -9.89 13.06 5.37
C PHE A 102 -10.44 14.12 4.40
N THR A 103 -9.59 14.72 3.58
CA THR A 103 -10.03 15.74 2.61
C THR A 103 -9.18 15.72 1.36
N ILE A 104 -9.82 15.80 0.20
CA ILE A 104 -9.18 16.01 -1.10
C ILE A 104 -9.50 17.44 -1.56
N TYR A 105 -8.47 18.15 -2.02
CA TYR A 105 -8.56 19.46 -2.63
C TYR A 105 -8.10 19.39 -4.08
N SER A 106 -8.68 20.25 -4.91
CA SER A 106 -8.11 20.63 -6.19
C SER A 106 -7.54 22.04 -6.10
N ARG A 107 -6.58 22.38 -6.95
CA ARG A 107 -6.12 23.77 -7.08
C ARG A 107 -6.71 24.40 -8.34
N GLY A 108 -7.38 25.54 -8.18
CA GLY A 108 -7.87 26.37 -9.28
C GLY A 108 -6.74 27.11 -10.00
N SER A 109 -7.04 27.67 -11.17
CA SER A 109 -6.10 28.53 -11.91
C SER A 109 -5.74 29.83 -11.18
N ASP A 110 -6.54 30.22 -10.18
CA ASP A 110 -6.32 31.32 -9.26
C ASP A 110 -5.37 30.98 -8.10
N GLY A 111 -4.92 29.72 -8.02
CA GLY A 111 -4.06 29.22 -6.96
C GLY A 111 -4.80 28.75 -5.70
N ASN A 112 -6.12 28.91 -5.63
CA ASN A 112 -6.89 28.59 -4.43
C ASN A 112 -7.23 27.09 -4.36
N PHE A 113 -7.21 26.56 -3.14
CA PHE A 113 -7.69 25.20 -2.86
C PHE A 113 -9.21 25.16 -2.80
N THR A 114 -9.81 24.25 -3.55
CA THR A 114 -11.24 23.92 -3.47
C THR A 114 -11.40 22.51 -2.93
N GLU A 115 -12.18 22.35 -1.86
CA GLU A 115 -12.55 21.03 -1.33
C GLU A 115 -13.35 20.27 -2.39
N VAL A 116 -12.82 19.13 -2.82
CA VAL A 116 -13.44 18.23 -3.81
C VAL A 116 -14.23 17.14 -3.10
N HIS A 117 -13.68 16.64 -2.01
CA HIS A 117 -14.25 15.57 -1.21
C HIS A 117 -13.79 15.67 0.23
N SER A 118 -14.65 15.35 1.19
CA SER A 118 -14.25 15.18 2.58
C SER A 118 -15.07 14.13 3.31
N MET A 119 -14.41 13.46 4.26
CA MET A 119 -15.02 12.46 5.13
C MET A 119 -14.59 12.66 6.57
N SER A 120 -15.55 12.47 7.47
CA SER A 120 -15.29 12.37 8.90
C SER A 120 -15.24 10.91 9.29
N LEU A 121 -14.14 10.51 9.90
CA LEU A 121 -13.82 9.15 10.32
C LEU A 121 -13.45 9.14 11.79
N GLN A 122 -13.41 7.94 12.36
CA GLN A 122 -12.77 7.70 13.66
C GLN A 122 -11.41 7.06 13.41
N SER A 123 -10.36 7.64 13.97
CA SER A 123 -9.02 7.07 13.86
C SER A 123 -8.94 5.74 14.58
N SER A 124 -8.10 4.84 14.08
CA SER A 124 -7.70 3.60 14.72
C SER A 124 -6.18 3.48 14.65
N PRO A 125 -5.51 2.95 15.69
CA PRO A 125 -4.05 2.85 15.70
C PRO A 125 -3.53 1.96 14.56
N GLY A 126 -2.37 2.29 14.00
CA GLY A 126 -1.77 1.52 12.91
C GLY A 126 -2.11 2.06 11.53
N ILE A 127 -2.22 1.17 10.54
CA ILE A 127 -2.45 1.56 9.15
C ILE A 127 -3.94 1.77 8.90
N MET A 128 -4.31 2.97 8.51
CA MET A 128 -5.65 3.24 8.01
C MET A 128 -5.60 3.39 6.50
N THR A 129 -6.60 2.82 5.84
CA THR A 129 -6.75 2.85 4.39
C THR A 129 -8.12 3.37 4.02
N LEU A 130 -8.18 4.09 2.91
CA LEU A 130 -9.41 4.45 2.24
C LEU A 130 -9.33 3.92 0.80
N SER A 131 -10.00 2.80 0.54
CA SER A 131 -9.83 2.00 -0.67
C SER A 131 -11.13 1.33 -1.13
N PRO A 132 -11.44 1.39 -2.43
CA PRO A 132 -11.35 2.63 -3.22
C PRO A 132 -12.22 3.71 -2.55
N PHE A 133 -11.85 5.00 -2.65
CA PHE A 133 -12.76 6.03 -2.13
C PHE A 133 -14.10 5.98 -2.93
N PRO A 134 -15.27 6.25 -2.30
CA PRO A 134 -16.53 5.60 -2.69
C PRO A 134 -16.95 5.76 -4.16
N GLU A 135 -17.33 4.65 -4.83
CA GLU A 135 -17.76 4.59 -6.24
C GLU A 135 -18.97 5.46 -6.61
N GLY A 136 -19.69 5.99 -5.61
CA GLY A 136 -20.81 6.91 -5.80
C GLY A 136 -20.40 8.37 -5.98
N GLU A 137 -19.10 8.68 -5.86
CA GLU A 137 -18.58 10.03 -5.98
C GLU A 137 -17.84 10.26 -7.30
N PRO A 138 -17.80 11.50 -7.81
CA PRO A 138 -16.98 11.81 -8.98
C PRO A 138 -15.50 11.49 -8.70
N GLY A 139 -14.95 10.55 -9.47
CA GLY A 139 -13.53 10.23 -9.43
C GLY A 139 -12.63 11.43 -9.75
N LEU A 140 -11.37 11.33 -9.37
CA LEU A 140 -10.33 12.30 -9.72
C LEU A 140 -10.09 12.30 -11.23
N LEU A 141 -9.85 13.50 -11.78
CA LEU A 141 -9.67 13.69 -13.22
C LEU A 141 -8.20 13.60 -13.62
N VAL A 142 -7.94 12.95 -14.75
CA VAL A 142 -6.62 12.88 -15.39
C VAL A 142 -6.09 14.30 -15.67
N GLY A 143 -4.81 14.52 -15.37
CA GLY A 143 -4.09 15.76 -15.67
C GLY A 143 -4.45 16.94 -14.76
N LYS A 144 -5.27 16.73 -13.72
CA LYS A 144 -5.53 17.75 -12.69
C LYS A 144 -4.66 17.54 -11.46
N ASP A 145 -4.23 18.64 -10.86
CA ASP A 145 -3.51 18.65 -9.60
C ASP A 145 -4.47 18.53 -8.42
N TYR A 146 -4.28 17.47 -7.63
CA TYR A 146 -5.02 17.24 -6.40
C TYR A 146 -4.08 17.16 -5.20
N PHE A 147 -4.64 17.44 -4.04
CA PHE A 147 -3.98 17.34 -2.75
C PHE A 147 -4.89 16.56 -1.85
N TRP A 148 -4.34 15.69 -1.02
CA TRP A 148 -5.13 15.05 0.02
C TRP A 148 -4.42 15.17 1.35
N GLN A 149 -5.21 15.20 2.41
CA GLN A 149 -4.70 15.30 3.76
C GLN A 149 -5.54 14.48 4.73
N VAL A 150 -4.91 14.15 5.85
CA VAL A 150 -5.55 13.63 7.05
C VAL A 150 -5.31 14.57 8.20
N VAL A 151 -6.37 14.84 8.96
CA VAL A 151 -6.36 15.73 10.12
C VAL A 151 -6.92 14.97 11.32
N ILE A 152 -6.16 14.83 12.40
CA ILE A 152 -6.68 14.32 13.67
C ILE A 152 -6.88 15.49 14.63
N LEU A 153 -8.10 15.63 15.14
CA LEU A 153 -8.45 16.61 16.16
C LEU A 153 -8.09 16.06 17.55
N CYS A 154 -6.94 16.50 18.08
CA CYS A 154 -6.47 16.07 19.41
C CYS A 154 -7.39 16.55 20.53
N ASP A 155 -7.82 17.81 20.46
CA ASP A 155 -8.81 18.38 21.36
C ASP A 155 -9.87 19.16 20.56
N PRO A 156 -11.14 18.72 20.55
CA PRO A 156 -12.22 19.45 19.88
C PRO A 156 -12.43 20.89 20.39
N SER A 157 -12.05 21.19 21.63
CA SER A 157 -12.11 22.55 22.19
C SER A 157 -10.94 23.43 21.73
N TYR A 158 -9.86 22.84 21.23
CA TYR A 158 -8.70 23.56 20.69
C TYR A 158 -8.30 23.00 19.31
N PRO A 159 -9.05 23.35 18.23
CA PRO A 159 -8.76 22.87 16.88
C PRO A 159 -7.34 23.20 16.37
N SER A 160 -6.67 24.21 16.92
CA SER A 160 -5.27 24.54 16.61
C SER A 160 -4.27 23.48 17.09
N SER A 161 -4.69 22.54 17.95
CA SER A 161 -3.88 21.39 18.38
C SER A 161 -3.91 20.22 17.39
N ALA A 162 -4.70 20.31 16.33
CA ALA A 162 -4.85 19.23 15.37
C ALA A 162 -3.52 18.89 14.69
N VAL A 163 -3.27 17.60 14.52
CA VAL A 163 -2.16 17.11 13.72
C VAL A 163 -2.62 16.88 12.30
N VAL A 164 -1.80 17.28 11.34
CA VAL A 164 -2.15 17.28 9.91
C VAL A 164 -0.98 16.74 9.12
N ASP A 165 -1.27 15.86 8.17
CA ASP A 165 -0.29 15.47 7.16
C ASP A 165 -0.93 15.46 5.77
N ARG A 166 -0.22 16.03 4.78
CA ARG A 166 -0.74 16.36 3.45
C ARG A 166 0.26 15.99 2.38
N VAL A 167 -0.23 15.58 1.22
CA VAL A 167 0.57 15.32 0.01
C VAL A 167 -0.19 15.72 -1.25
N GLN A 168 0.56 15.91 -2.34
CA GLN A 168 0.03 16.09 -3.68
C GLN A 168 -0.07 14.74 -4.40
N ILE A 169 -1.07 14.61 -5.25
CA ILE A 169 -1.32 13.44 -6.08
C ILE A 169 -1.65 13.87 -7.51
N GLU A 170 -1.16 13.09 -8.47
CA GLU A 170 -1.45 13.27 -9.89
C GLU A 170 -2.11 12.01 -10.45
N VAL A 171 -3.24 12.20 -11.15
CA VAL A 171 -3.85 11.15 -11.97
C VAL A 171 -3.34 11.29 -13.41
N VAL A 172 -2.76 10.23 -13.95
CA VAL A 172 -2.25 10.21 -15.33
C VAL A 172 -2.92 9.09 -16.14
N GLU A 173 -2.80 9.17 -17.46
CA GLU A 173 -3.31 8.13 -18.35
C GLU A 173 -2.58 6.80 -18.14
N MET A 174 -3.31 5.69 -18.25
CA MET A 174 -2.71 4.34 -18.20
C MET A 174 -1.81 4.13 -19.41
N PRO A 175 -0.49 3.87 -19.22
CA PRO A 175 0.38 3.51 -20.34
C PRO A 175 -0.06 2.19 -20.97
N PRO A 176 -0.25 2.10 -22.30
CA PRO A 176 -0.72 0.88 -22.96
C PRO A 176 0.17 -0.33 -22.66
N ASP A 177 1.49 -0.16 -22.73
CA ASP A 177 2.46 -1.24 -22.45
C ASP A 177 2.38 -1.75 -20.99
N LEU A 178 1.94 -0.91 -20.05
CA LEU A 178 1.72 -1.34 -18.67
C LEU A 178 0.40 -2.10 -18.53
N GLN A 179 -0.66 -1.63 -19.20
CA GLN A 179 -1.95 -2.34 -19.21
C GLN A 179 -1.80 -3.77 -19.74
N ASP A 180 -1.08 -3.94 -20.84
CA ASP A 180 -0.83 -5.27 -21.43
C ASP A 180 -0.13 -6.21 -20.44
N LYS A 181 0.83 -5.71 -19.65
CA LYS A 181 1.51 -6.51 -18.61
C LYS A 181 0.56 -6.87 -17.47
N LEU A 182 -0.25 -5.92 -17.02
CA LEU A 182 -1.21 -6.10 -15.92
C LEU A 182 -2.31 -7.11 -16.26
N ASP A 183 -2.74 -7.16 -17.52
CA ASP A 183 -3.74 -8.12 -18.01
C ASP A 183 -3.23 -9.57 -17.96
N ASN A 184 -1.92 -9.75 -17.99
CA ASN A 184 -1.25 -11.05 -17.90
C ASN A 184 -0.77 -11.40 -16.48
N ALA A 185 -0.86 -10.46 -15.53
CA ALA A 185 -0.41 -10.67 -14.16
C ALA A 185 -1.32 -11.64 -13.40
N VAL A 186 -0.72 -12.58 -12.68
CA VAL A 186 -1.40 -13.70 -12.04
C VAL A 186 -2.04 -13.33 -10.71
N ASP A 187 -1.41 -12.44 -9.95
CA ASP A 187 -1.85 -12.06 -8.61
C ASP A 187 -1.53 -10.58 -8.25
N SER A 188 -1.98 -10.16 -7.06
CA SER A 188 -1.74 -8.80 -6.57
C SER A 188 -0.27 -8.52 -6.24
N ALA A 189 0.52 -9.55 -5.92
CA ALA A 189 1.95 -9.38 -5.68
C ALA A 189 2.67 -8.96 -6.98
N GLU A 190 2.40 -9.66 -8.09
CA GLU A 190 2.94 -9.33 -9.41
C GLU A 190 2.44 -7.96 -9.90
N LYS A 191 1.16 -7.64 -9.69
CA LYS A 191 0.63 -6.31 -10.05
C LYS A 191 1.28 -5.19 -9.24
N ALA A 192 1.52 -5.39 -7.96
CA ALA A 192 2.22 -4.42 -7.11
C ALA A 192 3.62 -4.13 -7.67
N ASP A 193 4.37 -5.16 -8.05
CA ASP A 193 5.69 -5.02 -8.67
C ASP A 193 5.64 -4.27 -10.00
N LEU A 194 4.70 -4.63 -10.90
CA LEU A 194 4.54 -3.97 -12.20
C LEU A 194 4.23 -2.47 -12.06
N TYR A 195 3.33 -2.11 -11.15
CA TYR A 195 3.04 -0.71 -10.86
C TYR A 195 4.21 0.01 -10.20
N ALA A 196 4.92 -0.66 -9.28
CA ALA A 196 6.05 -0.10 -8.56
C ALA A 196 7.21 0.22 -9.50
N GLU A 197 7.54 -0.70 -10.40
CA GLU A 197 8.57 -0.53 -11.43
C GLU A 197 8.23 0.56 -12.44
N ALA A 198 6.93 0.75 -12.72
CA ALA A 198 6.44 1.80 -13.61
C ALA A 198 6.22 3.15 -12.90
N GLY A 199 6.49 3.25 -11.59
CA GLY A 199 6.43 4.50 -10.83
C GLY A 199 5.02 4.91 -10.35
N PHE A 200 4.03 4.02 -10.45
CA PHE A 200 2.65 4.24 -10.02
C PHE A 200 2.44 3.90 -8.55
N TRP A 201 2.92 4.78 -7.66
CA TRP A 201 2.94 4.56 -6.21
C TRP A 201 1.61 4.10 -5.64
N TYR A 202 0.52 4.81 -5.94
CA TYR A 202 -0.78 4.54 -5.34
C TYR A 202 -1.37 3.21 -5.83
N ASN A 203 -1.14 2.85 -7.10
CA ASN A 203 -1.56 1.55 -7.63
C ASN A 203 -0.74 0.40 -7.02
N ALA A 204 0.57 0.58 -6.89
CA ALA A 204 1.45 -0.41 -6.27
C ALA A 204 1.06 -0.65 -4.80
N LEU A 205 0.83 0.43 -4.06
CA LEU A 205 0.42 0.37 -2.66
C LEU A 205 -0.97 -0.27 -2.50
N ASP A 206 -1.92 0.04 -3.38
CA ASP A 206 -3.24 -0.60 -3.40
C ASP A 206 -3.14 -2.12 -3.54
N GLU A 207 -2.40 -2.60 -4.54
CA GLU A 207 -2.22 -4.04 -4.76
C GLU A 207 -1.46 -4.71 -3.60
N ALA A 208 -0.46 -4.04 -3.04
CA ALA A 208 0.28 -4.54 -1.89
C ALA A 208 -0.59 -4.66 -0.63
N LEU A 209 -1.47 -3.69 -0.38
CA LEU A 209 -2.37 -3.69 0.79
C LEU A 209 -3.47 -4.76 0.71
N LYS A 210 -3.83 -5.24 -0.49
CA LYS A 210 -4.73 -6.40 -0.65
C LYS A 210 -4.14 -7.70 -0.07
N LEU A 211 -2.82 -7.75 0.08
CA LEU A 211 -2.09 -8.88 0.65
C LEU A 211 -1.90 -8.77 2.17
N ALA A 212 -2.25 -7.62 2.77
CA ALA A 212 -2.03 -7.32 4.18
C ALA A 212 -3.26 -7.66 5.03
N GLU A 213 -3.02 -7.93 6.32
CA GLU A 213 -4.08 -7.95 7.33
C GLU A 213 -4.58 -6.53 7.60
N GLU A 214 -5.79 -6.42 8.16
CA GLU A 214 -6.35 -5.13 8.55
C GLU A 214 -5.43 -4.39 9.54
N SER A 215 -5.29 -3.08 9.36
CA SER A 215 -4.41 -2.22 10.16
C SER A 215 -2.90 -2.48 10.04
N LYS A 216 -2.48 -3.34 9.09
CA LYS A 216 -1.09 -3.69 8.79
C LYS A 216 -0.68 -3.26 7.39
N LEU A 217 0.63 -3.30 7.13
CA LEU A 217 1.23 -3.14 5.82
C LEU A 217 1.49 -4.48 5.13
N GLY A 218 1.74 -5.54 5.89
CA GLY A 218 2.27 -6.78 5.31
C GLY A 218 3.67 -6.58 4.72
N GLU A 219 4.25 -7.66 4.22
CA GLU A 219 5.63 -7.65 3.70
C GLU A 219 5.79 -6.75 2.47
N VAL A 220 4.85 -6.83 1.52
CA VAL A 220 4.97 -6.13 0.23
C VAL A 220 4.87 -4.61 0.39
N ALA A 221 3.86 -4.12 1.13
CA ALA A 221 3.73 -2.68 1.33
C ALA A 221 4.81 -2.12 2.26
N SER A 222 5.32 -2.93 3.21
CA SER A 222 6.49 -2.55 4.02
C SER A 222 7.72 -2.35 3.15
N ALA A 223 8.00 -3.26 2.21
CA ALA A 223 9.11 -3.13 1.29
C ALA A 223 8.96 -1.91 0.35
N LEU A 224 7.75 -1.64 -0.16
CA LEU A 224 7.46 -0.40 -0.91
C LEU A 224 7.77 0.85 -0.09
N LEU A 225 7.42 0.85 1.21
CA LEU A 225 7.64 1.98 2.10
C LEU A 225 9.13 2.20 2.42
N GLU A 226 9.90 1.12 2.56
CA GLU A 226 11.36 1.18 2.67
C GLU A 226 12.01 1.75 1.41
N ASP A 227 11.52 1.36 0.23
CA ASP A 227 12.00 1.90 -1.05
C ASP A 227 11.63 3.37 -1.23
N LEU A 228 10.42 3.78 -0.85
CA LEU A 228 10.01 5.18 -0.79
C LEU A 228 11.00 5.99 0.08
N ALA A 229 11.33 5.48 1.28
CA ALA A 229 12.27 6.16 2.17
C ALA A 229 13.66 6.33 1.52
N LYS A 230 14.15 5.34 0.77
CA LYS A 230 15.42 5.46 0.02
C LYS A 230 15.34 6.53 -1.06
N TRP A 231 14.22 6.61 -1.79
CA TRP A 231 14.02 7.57 -2.87
C TRP A 231 13.73 8.99 -2.41
N GLU A 232 13.22 9.17 -1.18
CA GLU A 232 13.08 10.49 -0.57
C GLU A 232 14.43 11.10 -0.17
N LYS A 233 15.53 10.33 -0.15
CA LYS A 233 16.86 10.83 0.24
C LYS A 233 17.28 12.03 -0.63
N PRO A 234 17.63 13.18 -0.02
CA PRO A 234 18.06 14.35 -0.76
C PRO A 234 19.28 14.06 -1.62
N LYS A 235 19.23 14.45 -2.90
CA LYS A 235 20.42 14.40 -3.78
C LYS A 235 21.41 15.49 -3.35
N PRO A 236 22.73 15.25 -3.42
CA PRO A 236 23.73 16.28 -3.12
C PRO A 236 23.59 17.54 -3.97
N SER A 237 23.12 17.39 -5.21
CA SER A 237 22.86 18.48 -6.15
C SER A 237 21.59 19.29 -5.85
N GLN A 238 20.75 18.84 -4.92
CA GLN A 238 19.50 19.52 -4.58
C GLN A 238 19.79 20.68 -3.62
N GLU A 239 19.35 21.88 -4.00
CA GLU A 239 19.42 23.07 -3.14
C GLU A 239 18.35 22.98 -2.05
N LEU A 240 18.78 22.58 -0.84
CA LEU A 240 17.96 22.51 0.37
C LEU A 240 18.72 23.16 1.51
N THR A 241 17.99 23.86 2.38
CA THR A 241 18.47 24.30 3.68
C THR A 241 18.83 23.10 4.57
N GLN A 242 19.63 23.33 5.60
CA GLN A 242 19.98 22.29 6.57
C GLN A 242 18.73 21.73 7.26
N GLU A 243 17.80 22.61 7.64
CA GLU A 243 16.53 22.23 8.29
C GLU A 243 15.65 21.36 7.38
N GLU A 244 15.56 21.69 6.08
CA GLU A 244 14.83 20.85 5.11
C GLU A 244 15.46 19.46 4.97
N ARG A 245 16.80 19.36 4.94
CA ARG A 245 17.48 18.06 4.89
C ARG A 245 17.21 17.23 6.14
N GLU A 246 17.32 17.83 7.33
CA GLU A 246 17.05 17.15 8.60
C GLU A 246 15.59 16.70 8.69
N SER A 247 14.64 17.52 8.23
CA SER A 247 13.22 17.16 8.16
C SER A 247 12.98 15.94 7.25
N ILE A 248 13.62 15.91 6.07
CA ILE A 248 13.53 14.77 5.15
C ILE A 248 14.16 13.52 5.75
N GLU A 249 15.34 13.61 6.34
CA GLU A 249 16.01 12.45 6.98
C GLU A 249 15.16 11.89 8.13
N LYS A 250 14.53 12.76 8.92
CA LYS A 250 13.60 12.36 9.98
C LYS A 250 12.39 11.63 9.41
N ARG A 251 11.80 12.14 8.32
CA ARG A 251 10.70 11.49 7.60
C ARG A 251 11.10 10.10 7.10
N MET A 252 12.25 9.98 6.46
CA MET A 252 12.77 8.66 6.01
C MET A 252 12.85 7.68 7.18
N GLY A 253 13.34 8.13 8.33
CA GLY A 253 13.36 7.33 9.57
C GLY A 253 11.97 6.90 10.02
N TYR A 254 10.97 7.77 9.93
CA TYR A 254 9.58 7.42 10.24
C TYR A 254 9.03 6.37 9.29
N LEU A 255 9.23 6.51 7.97
CA LEU A 255 8.77 5.55 6.96
C LEU A 255 9.36 4.16 7.22
N ILE A 256 10.67 4.09 7.50
CA ILE A 256 11.35 2.83 7.86
C ILE A 256 10.78 2.27 9.18
N ASN A 257 10.55 3.10 10.19
CA ASN A 257 9.99 2.63 11.45
C ASN A 257 8.57 2.06 11.26
N ILE A 258 7.71 2.77 10.52
CA ILE A 258 6.36 2.31 10.16
C ILE A 258 6.42 0.96 9.43
N ALA A 259 7.31 0.81 8.43
CA ALA A 259 7.51 -0.43 7.68
C ALA A 259 7.93 -1.63 8.55
N ASN A 260 8.49 -1.38 9.73
CA ASN A 260 8.88 -2.43 10.67
C ASN A 260 7.79 -2.73 11.70
N VAL A 261 7.14 -1.69 12.26
CA VAL A 261 6.15 -1.88 13.33
C VAL A 261 4.77 -2.28 12.82
N ALA A 262 4.46 -1.91 11.57
CA ALA A 262 3.17 -2.19 10.94
C ALA A 262 3.20 -3.37 9.97
N ARG A 263 4.35 -4.05 9.83
CA ARG A 263 4.47 -5.26 9.02
C ARG A 263 3.45 -6.32 9.41
#